data_AF-A0A2K8QNY8-F1
#
_entry.id   AF-A0A2K8QNY8-F1
#
_cell.length_a   1.000
_cell.length_b   1.000
_cell.length_c   1.000
_cell.angle_alpha   90.00
_cell.angle_beta   90.00
_cell.angle_gamma   90.00
#
_symmetry.space_group_name_H-M   'P 1'
#
loop_
_entity.id
_entity.type
_entity.pdbx_description
1 polymer ?
#
loop_
_entity_poly.entity_id
_entity_poly.type
_entity_poly.pdbx_seq_one_letter_code
_entity_poly.pdbx_strand_id
1 'polypeptide(L)'
;MTSERQPSAYQRITGADWRHIFVVGDVHGCYRQLMTTLEQAGFDTGRDLLVSVGDLIDRGSQSLACLDLLQQRWFRAVRGNHEQMALDALDDTARIPLWRANGGDWFFRLDDERQTLARRLLALAAQLPYVIEVETAGRRTVVAHADYPAECYQFDQPLPWIQVLWNRQRISQALAGVGGPISGADLFLFGHTPLRQVLTCWNLQYIDTGAVFGGELTLRCIQSGASE
;
A
#
# COMPACT_ATOMS: atom_id res chain seq x y z
N MET A 1 -17.69 26.58 7.35
CA MET A 1 -16.33 26.54 6.81
C MET A 1 -15.50 25.60 7.66
N THR A 2 -15.68 24.30 7.46
CA THR A 2 -14.79 23.28 8.03
C THR A 2 -13.51 23.32 7.20
N SER A 3 -12.42 23.76 7.81
CA SER A 3 -11.07 23.57 7.28
C SER A 3 -10.85 22.06 7.15
N GLU A 4 -11.16 21.49 5.99
CA GLU A 4 -10.71 20.14 5.64
C GLU A 4 -9.18 20.18 5.66
N ARG A 5 -8.59 19.68 6.75
CA ARG A 5 -7.14 19.50 6.81
C ARG A 5 -6.79 18.59 5.64
N GLN A 6 -5.95 19.08 4.73
CA GLN A 6 -5.33 18.20 3.75
C GLN A 6 -4.71 17.01 4.49
N PRO A 7 -4.91 15.77 4.01
CA PRO A 7 -4.32 14.60 4.63
C PRO A 7 -2.80 14.77 4.67
N SER A 8 -2.21 14.43 5.82
CA SER A 8 -0.75 14.44 5.97
C SER A 8 -0.14 13.46 4.98
N ALA A 9 0.91 13.88 4.26
CA ALA A 9 1.63 13.00 3.35
C ALA A 9 2.28 11.81 4.08
N TYR A 10 2.51 11.95 5.38
CA TYR A 10 3.05 10.92 6.25
C TYR A 10 2.06 10.54 7.35
N GLN A 11 2.12 9.28 7.76
CA GLN A 11 1.48 8.78 8.96
C GLN A 11 2.50 8.04 9.83
N ARG A 12 2.48 8.27 11.14
CA ARG A 12 3.25 7.51 12.12
C ARG A 12 2.37 6.47 12.81
N ILE A 13 2.91 5.28 13.01
CA ILE A 13 2.29 4.18 13.76
C ILE A 13 3.25 3.74 14.86
N THR A 14 2.75 3.74 16.09
CA THR A 14 3.47 3.22 17.26
C THR A 14 3.20 1.73 17.40
N GLY A 15 4.26 0.90 17.37
CA GLY A 15 4.11 -0.55 17.40
C GLY A 15 3.59 -1.11 18.72
N ALA A 16 3.77 -0.37 19.82
CA ALA A 16 3.31 -0.77 21.16
C ALA A 16 1.77 -0.93 21.27
N ASP A 17 1.01 -0.35 20.34
CA ASP A 17 -0.45 -0.45 20.31
C ASP A 17 -0.97 -1.77 19.73
N TRP A 18 -0.08 -2.63 19.23
CA TRP A 18 -0.44 -3.82 18.46
C TRP A 18 0.37 -5.04 18.93
N ARG A 19 -0.24 -6.23 18.86
CA ARG A 19 0.44 -7.50 19.16
C ARG A 19 1.38 -7.87 18.02
N HIS A 20 0.83 -8.14 16.84
CA HIS A 20 1.60 -8.36 15.60
C HIS A 20 1.39 -7.21 14.61
N ILE A 21 2.41 -6.94 13.81
CA ILE A 21 2.32 -6.00 12.69
C ILE A 21 2.86 -6.67 11.44
N PHE A 22 2.02 -6.70 10.42
CA PHE A 22 2.34 -7.25 9.11
C PHE A 22 2.28 -6.17 8.04
N VAL A 23 3.08 -6.34 6.99
CA VAL A 23 3.04 -5.53 5.78
C VAL A 23 2.70 -6.41 4.59
N VAL A 24 1.70 -6.05 3.80
CA VAL A 24 1.26 -6.80 2.62
C VAL A 24 1.60 -6.05 1.33
N GLY A 25 2.00 -6.81 0.30
CA GLY A 25 2.19 -6.31 -1.06
C GLY A 25 0.90 -5.88 -1.76
N ASP A 26 1.00 -5.61 -3.05
CA ASP A 26 -0.09 -5.15 -3.92
C ASP A 26 -1.24 -6.17 -3.94
N VAL A 27 -2.44 -5.72 -3.56
CA VAL A 27 -3.60 -6.60 -3.36
C VAL A 27 -4.41 -6.73 -4.65
N HIS A 28 -4.58 -5.65 -5.40
CA HIS A 28 -5.23 -5.62 -6.71
C HIS A 28 -6.54 -6.42 -6.77
N GLY A 29 -7.46 -6.18 -5.84
CA GLY A 29 -8.76 -6.85 -5.81
C GLY A 29 -8.71 -8.35 -5.46
N CYS A 30 -7.59 -8.88 -4.93
CA CYS A 30 -7.45 -10.25 -4.45
C CYS A 30 -7.92 -10.43 -2.99
N TYR A 31 -9.10 -9.90 -2.65
CA TYR A 31 -9.61 -9.89 -1.27
C TYR A 31 -9.64 -11.28 -0.62
N ARG A 32 -10.15 -12.31 -1.30
CA ARG A 32 -10.20 -13.67 -0.73
C ARG A 32 -8.80 -14.21 -0.42
N GLN A 33 -7.85 -14.00 -1.33
CA GLN A 33 -6.46 -14.41 -1.12
C GLN A 33 -5.87 -13.71 0.10
N LEU A 34 -6.09 -12.40 0.24
CA LEU A 34 -5.69 -11.65 1.43
C LEU A 34 -6.25 -12.26 2.71
N MET A 35 -7.56 -12.50 2.78
CA MET A 35 -8.18 -13.05 3.99
C MET A 35 -7.64 -14.45 4.32
N THR A 36 -7.44 -15.31 3.31
CA THR A 36 -6.82 -16.63 3.49
C THR A 36 -5.37 -16.54 3.98
N THR A 37 -4.57 -15.63 3.43
CA THR A 37 -3.18 -15.42 3.87
C THR A 37 -3.12 -14.92 5.31
N LEU A 38 -4.03 -14.03 5.73
CA LEU A 38 -4.13 -13.55 7.11
C LEU A 38 -4.54 -14.67 8.07
N GLU A 39 -5.52 -15.49 7.68
CA GLU A 39 -5.96 -16.66 8.46
C GLU A 39 -4.81 -17.65 8.68
N GLN A 40 -4.07 -17.98 7.61
CA GLN A 40 -2.90 -18.87 7.68
C GLN A 40 -1.78 -18.31 8.56
N ALA A 41 -1.65 -16.99 8.64
CA ALA A 41 -0.70 -16.30 9.51
C ALA A 41 -1.17 -16.18 10.97
N GLY A 42 -2.40 -16.62 11.30
CA GLY A 42 -2.98 -16.48 12.64
C GLY A 42 -3.31 -15.03 13.01
N PHE A 43 -3.61 -14.19 12.02
CA PHE A 43 -3.90 -12.76 12.21
C PHE A 43 -5.20 -12.54 13.01
N ASP A 44 -5.13 -11.74 14.07
CA ASP A 44 -6.25 -11.35 14.91
C ASP A 44 -6.63 -9.88 14.64
N THR A 45 -7.78 -9.67 14.02
CA THR A 45 -8.29 -8.32 13.67
C THR A 45 -8.57 -7.43 14.89
N GLY A 46 -8.64 -7.98 16.10
CA GLY A 46 -8.79 -7.23 17.35
C GLY A 46 -7.48 -6.78 17.99
N ARG A 47 -6.35 -7.42 17.64
CA ARG A 47 -5.05 -7.21 18.31
C ARG A 47 -3.89 -6.86 17.37
N ASP A 48 -4.01 -7.20 16.09
CA ASP A 48 -2.94 -7.07 15.11
C ASP A 48 -3.22 -5.95 14.10
N LEU A 49 -2.15 -5.49 13.46
CA LEU A 49 -2.18 -4.48 12.43
C LEU A 49 -1.69 -5.02 11.09
N LEU A 50 -2.43 -4.73 10.04
CA LEU A 50 -2.00 -4.90 8.66
C LEU A 50 -1.73 -3.53 8.03
N VAL A 51 -0.52 -3.35 7.50
CA VAL A 51 -0.13 -2.19 6.69
C VAL A 51 0.00 -2.64 5.23
N SER A 52 -0.69 -2.00 4.30
CA SER A 52 -0.59 -2.27 2.87
C SER A 52 0.33 -1.26 2.18
N VAL A 53 1.08 -1.73 1.17
CA VAL A 53 1.86 -0.89 0.25
C VAL A 53 1.00 -0.15 -0.79
N GLY A 54 -0.34 -0.20 -0.69
CA GLY A 54 -1.26 0.40 -1.65
C GLY A 54 -1.69 -0.57 -2.74
N ASP A 55 -2.26 -0.04 -3.82
CA ASP A 55 -2.77 -0.81 -4.95
C ASP A 55 -3.75 -1.90 -4.50
N LEU A 56 -4.80 -1.43 -3.82
CA LEU A 56 -5.89 -2.25 -3.31
C LEU A 56 -6.86 -2.64 -4.44
N ILE A 57 -7.00 -1.76 -5.44
CA ILE A 57 -7.98 -1.89 -6.53
C ILE A 57 -7.36 -2.27 -7.86
N ASP A 58 -8.26 -2.41 -8.84
CA ASP A 58 -7.99 -2.73 -10.23
C ASP A 58 -7.43 -4.14 -10.45
N ARG A 59 -7.47 -4.58 -11.71
CA ARG A 59 -7.01 -5.89 -12.22
C ARG A 59 -7.83 -7.09 -11.69
N GLY A 60 -7.92 -7.29 -10.38
CA GLY A 60 -8.67 -8.37 -9.76
C GLY A 60 -10.18 -8.11 -9.71
N SER A 61 -10.92 -9.10 -9.18
CA SER A 61 -12.38 -9.11 -9.22
C SER A 61 -13.06 -8.50 -7.99
N GLN A 62 -12.33 -8.24 -6.90
CA GLN A 62 -12.90 -7.84 -5.61
C GLN A 62 -12.43 -6.46 -5.13
N SER A 63 -12.12 -5.53 -6.04
CA SER A 63 -11.65 -4.17 -5.73
C SER A 63 -12.52 -3.44 -4.70
N LEU A 64 -13.85 -3.56 -4.81
CA LEU A 64 -14.76 -2.91 -3.85
C LEU A 64 -14.59 -3.45 -2.42
N ALA A 65 -14.39 -4.76 -2.26
CA ALA A 65 -14.14 -5.38 -0.96
C ALA A 65 -12.74 -5.00 -0.41
N CYS A 66 -11.73 -4.87 -1.28
CA CYS A 66 -10.42 -4.38 -0.88
C CYS A 66 -10.45 -2.92 -0.43
N LEU A 67 -11.21 -2.04 -1.09
CA LEU A 67 -11.40 -0.66 -0.64
C LEU A 67 -12.12 -0.58 0.71
N ASP A 68 -13.07 -1.49 0.96
CA ASP A 68 -13.84 -1.52 2.20
C ASP A 68 -12.96 -1.77 3.44
N LEU A 69 -11.78 -2.38 3.25
CA LEU A 69 -10.78 -2.56 4.30
C LEU A 69 -10.30 -1.23 4.90
N LEU A 70 -10.35 -0.13 4.16
CA LEU A 70 -9.96 1.19 4.66
C LEU A 70 -10.80 1.67 5.85
N GLN A 71 -11.99 1.09 6.06
CA GLN A 71 -12.84 1.38 7.21
C GLN A 71 -12.42 0.60 8.47
N GLN A 72 -11.54 -0.40 8.34
CA GLN A 72 -11.19 -1.30 9.41
C GLN A 72 -10.10 -0.72 10.30
N ARG A 73 -10.28 -0.81 11.62
CA ARG A 73 -9.30 -0.30 12.60
C ARG A 73 -7.94 -0.97 12.44
N TRP A 74 -7.90 -2.27 12.13
CA TRP A 74 -6.72 -3.10 11.97
C TRP A 74 -6.02 -2.96 10.61
N PHE A 75 -6.54 -2.12 9.71
CA PHE A 75 -5.99 -1.94 8.36
C PHE A 75 -5.50 -0.51 8.13
N ARG A 76 -4.27 -0.37 7.65
CA ARG A 76 -3.68 0.90 7.18
C ARG A 76 -3.08 0.68 5.81
N ALA A 77 -3.04 1.71 4.99
CA ALA A 77 -2.43 1.63 3.67
C ALA A 77 -1.74 2.94 3.32
N VAL A 78 -0.67 2.86 2.53
CA VAL A 78 -0.24 4.00 1.73
C VAL A 78 -1.05 4.06 0.44
N ARG A 79 -1.11 5.24 -0.18
CA ARG A 79 -1.75 5.40 -1.50
C ARG A 79 -0.91 4.71 -2.58
N GLY A 80 -1.54 3.85 -3.38
CA GLY A 80 -0.95 3.30 -4.60
C GLY A 80 -1.22 4.17 -5.84
N ASN A 81 -0.55 3.87 -6.94
CA ASN A 81 -0.76 4.59 -8.18
C ASN A 81 -2.12 4.25 -8.81
N HIS A 82 -2.67 3.05 -8.54
CA HIS A 82 -4.02 2.69 -8.99
C HIS A 82 -5.11 3.46 -8.25
N GLU A 83 -4.97 3.67 -6.94
CA GLU A 83 -5.87 4.59 -6.23
C GLU A 83 -5.77 6.02 -6.79
N GLN A 84 -4.56 6.50 -7.09
CA GLN A 84 -4.37 7.83 -7.68
C GLN A 84 -5.03 7.94 -9.06
N MET A 85 -4.87 6.95 -9.95
CA MET A 85 -5.55 6.93 -11.26
C MET A 85 -7.08 6.97 -11.13
N ALA A 86 -7.64 6.23 -10.18
CA ALA A 86 -9.08 6.25 -9.94
C ALA A 86 -9.55 7.65 -9.48
N LEU A 87 -8.84 8.25 -8.51
CA LEU A 87 -9.12 9.60 -8.03
C LEU A 87 -9.05 10.63 -9.15
N ASP A 88 -7.98 10.59 -9.95
CA ASP A 88 -7.78 11.50 -11.07
C ASP A 88 -8.88 11.37 -12.13
N ALA A 89 -9.40 10.17 -12.37
CA ALA A 89 -10.49 9.90 -13.30
C ALA A 89 -11.88 10.29 -12.77
N LEU A 90 -12.08 10.28 -11.44
CA LEU A 90 -13.30 10.78 -10.82
C LEU A 90 -13.36 12.31 -10.79
N ASP A 91 -12.20 12.97 -10.72
CA ASP A 91 -12.05 14.43 -10.80
C ASP A 91 -12.14 14.92 -12.26
N ASP A 92 -11.46 14.24 -13.19
CA ASP A 92 -11.45 14.56 -14.61
C ASP A 92 -11.80 13.34 -15.46
N THR A 93 -13.02 13.34 -16.00
CA THR A 93 -13.53 12.27 -16.86
C THR A 93 -12.67 12.00 -18.11
N ALA A 94 -11.85 12.96 -18.56
CA ALA A 94 -10.91 12.74 -19.67
C ALA A 94 -9.82 11.70 -19.34
N ARG A 95 -9.61 11.40 -18.05
CA ARG A 95 -8.65 10.39 -17.57
C ARG A 95 -9.25 9.00 -17.40
N ILE A 96 -10.57 8.84 -17.54
CA ILE A 96 -11.24 7.53 -17.48
C ILE A 96 -10.62 6.49 -18.44
N PRO A 97 -10.28 6.81 -19.71
CA PRO A 97 -9.66 5.85 -20.60
C PRO A 97 -8.32 5.30 -20.06
N LEU A 98 -7.51 6.15 -19.43
CA LEU A 98 -6.23 5.75 -18.82
C LEU A 98 -6.46 4.79 -17.64
N TRP A 99 -7.40 5.11 -16.75
CA TRP A 99 -7.72 4.24 -15.62
C TRP A 99 -8.28 2.89 -16.08
N ARG A 100 -9.21 2.87 -17.04
CA ARG A 100 -9.74 1.62 -17.62
C ARG A 100 -8.65 0.78 -18.27
N ALA A 101 -7.72 1.39 -19.01
CA ALA A 101 -6.59 0.68 -19.61
C ALA A 101 -5.67 0.01 -18.56
N ASN A 102 -5.70 0.48 -17.31
CA ASN A 102 -4.97 -0.08 -16.18
C ASN A 102 -5.85 -0.94 -15.25
N GLY A 103 -7.04 -1.35 -15.69
CA GLY A 103 -7.89 -2.29 -14.94
C GLY A 103 -9.00 -1.65 -14.11
N GLY A 104 -9.26 -0.35 -14.27
CA GLY A 104 -10.34 0.38 -13.60
C GLY A 104 -11.78 0.03 -14.04
N ASP A 105 -11.95 -0.90 -14.99
CA ASP A 105 -13.26 -1.25 -15.54
C ASP A 105 -14.24 -1.84 -14.50
N TRP A 106 -13.72 -2.37 -13.39
CA TRP A 106 -14.55 -2.88 -12.29
C TRP A 106 -15.56 -1.84 -11.77
N PHE A 107 -15.16 -0.56 -11.69
CA PHE A 107 -16.02 0.51 -11.16
C PHE A 107 -17.26 0.71 -12.04
N PHE A 108 -17.09 0.68 -13.36
CA PHE A 108 -18.16 0.94 -14.31
C PHE A 108 -19.10 -0.25 -14.52
N ARG A 109 -18.73 -1.42 -14.03
CA ARG A 109 -19.56 -2.64 -14.04
C ARG A 109 -20.43 -2.78 -12.79
N LEU A 110 -20.27 -1.90 -11.81
CA LEU A 110 -21.10 -1.86 -10.61
C LEU A 110 -22.46 -1.23 -10.92
N ASP A 111 -23.50 -1.66 -10.19
CA ASP A 111 -24.77 -0.95 -10.12
C ASP A 111 -24.64 0.40 -9.38
N ASP A 112 -25.66 1.24 -9.47
CA ASP A 112 -25.64 2.62 -8.94
C ASP A 112 -25.37 2.69 -7.43
N GLU A 113 -25.93 1.75 -6.66
CA GLU A 113 -25.73 1.67 -5.21
C GLU A 113 -24.26 1.38 -4.89
N ARG A 114 -23.67 0.37 -5.54
CA ARG A 114 -22.28 -0.01 -5.35
C ARG A 114 -21.31 1.02 -5.91
N GLN A 115 -21.64 1.72 -7.00
CA GLN A 115 -20.83 2.84 -7.48
C GLN A 115 -20.83 3.98 -6.45
N THR A 116 -21.97 4.26 -5.82
CA THR A 116 -22.07 5.26 -4.76
C THR A 116 -21.19 4.88 -3.56
N LEU A 117 -21.22 3.62 -3.13
CA LEU A 117 -20.32 3.10 -2.10
C LEU A 117 -18.85 3.22 -2.53
N ALA A 118 -18.51 2.81 -3.75
CA ALA A 118 -17.15 2.88 -4.28
C ALA A 118 -16.60 4.31 -4.28
N ARG A 119 -17.39 5.31 -4.68
CA ARG A 119 -17.01 6.73 -4.60
C ARG A 119 -16.72 7.16 -3.17
N ARG A 120 -17.54 6.72 -2.22
CA ARG A 120 -17.35 7.03 -0.78
C ARG A 120 -16.06 6.41 -0.24
N LEU A 121 -15.77 5.17 -0.61
CA LEU A 121 -14.52 4.50 -0.21
C LEU A 121 -13.30 5.09 -0.90
N LEU A 122 -13.40 5.51 -2.17
CA LEU A 122 -12.34 6.24 -2.86
C LEU A 122 -12.07 7.60 -2.20
N ALA A 123 -13.08 8.26 -1.61
CA ALA A 123 -12.85 9.47 -0.81
C ALA A 123 -12.05 9.19 0.48
N LEU A 124 -12.05 7.95 1.00
CA LEU A 124 -11.11 7.52 2.05
C LEU A 124 -9.72 7.29 1.46
N ALA A 125 -9.63 6.69 0.27
CA ALA A 125 -8.36 6.52 -0.45
C ALA A 125 -7.66 7.86 -0.74
N ALA A 126 -8.43 8.92 -1.01
CA ALA A 126 -7.95 10.30 -1.17
C ALA A 126 -7.31 10.88 0.11
N GLN A 127 -7.54 10.26 1.27
CA GLN A 127 -6.96 10.64 2.56
C GLN A 127 -5.78 9.76 2.97
N LEU A 128 -5.45 8.72 2.18
CA LEU A 128 -4.29 7.87 2.48
C LEU A 128 -2.99 8.68 2.41
N PRO A 129 -2.07 8.44 3.36
CA PRO A 129 -0.72 8.98 3.29
C PRO A 129 0.05 8.36 2.12
N TYR A 130 1.10 9.03 1.68
CA TYR A 130 2.06 8.46 0.73
C TYR A 130 3.12 7.59 1.42
N VAL A 131 3.39 7.89 2.70
CA VAL A 131 4.41 7.21 3.50
C VAL A 131 3.85 6.86 4.88
N ILE A 132 4.04 5.62 5.30
CA ILE A 132 3.80 5.19 6.69
C ILE A 132 5.13 4.88 7.35
N GLU A 133 5.37 5.47 8.51
CA GLU A 133 6.45 5.10 9.42
C GLU A 133 5.87 4.21 10.53
N VAL A 134 6.43 3.03 10.71
CA VAL A 134 6.11 2.12 11.83
C VAL A 134 7.32 2.03 12.73
N GLU A 135 7.16 2.44 14.00
CA GLU A 135 8.20 2.32 15.02
C GLU A 135 7.92 1.10 15.91
N THR A 136 8.82 0.10 15.88
CA THR A 136 8.70 -1.15 16.65
C THR A 136 9.99 -1.41 17.43
N ALA A 137 9.91 -1.48 18.76
CA ALA A 137 11.07 -1.75 19.63
C ALA A 137 12.33 -0.89 19.30
N GLY A 138 12.14 0.40 19.01
CA GLY A 138 13.22 1.33 18.66
C GLY A 138 13.75 1.20 17.22
N ARG A 139 13.14 0.34 16.39
CA ARG A 139 13.44 0.21 14.96
C ARG A 139 12.38 0.92 14.13
N ARG A 140 12.81 1.53 13.04
CA ARG A 140 11.96 2.27 12.11
C ARG A 140 11.80 1.53 10.80
N THR A 141 10.57 1.15 10.48
CA THR A 141 10.18 0.61 9.17
C THR A 141 9.40 1.67 8.41
N VAL A 142 9.76 1.91 7.16
CA VAL A 142 9.10 2.85 6.26
C VAL A 142 8.39 2.07 5.17
N VAL A 143 7.11 2.33 4.99
CA VAL A 143 6.29 1.76 3.92
C VAL A 143 5.92 2.89 2.96
N ALA A 144 6.17 2.68 1.68
CA ALA A 144 5.70 3.53 0.59
C ALA A 144 5.33 2.64 -0.61
N HIS A 145 4.62 3.18 -1.58
CA HIS A 145 4.12 2.34 -2.67
C HIS A 145 5.22 1.90 -3.64
N ALA A 146 5.85 2.82 -4.38
CA ALA A 146 6.83 2.47 -5.41
C ALA A 146 8.28 2.73 -4.98
N ASP A 147 8.53 3.88 -4.35
CA ASP A 147 9.87 4.31 -3.97
C ASP A 147 9.84 5.37 -2.87
N TYR A 148 10.98 5.56 -2.21
CA TYR A 148 11.28 6.73 -1.41
C TYR A 148 12.39 7.53 -2.13
N PRO A 149 12.06 8.58 -2.91
CA PRO A 149 12.99 9.26 -3.82
C PRO A 149 13.92 10.26 -3.10
N ALA A 150 14.64 9.78 -2.10
CA ALA A 150 15.70 10.49 -1.39
C ALA A 150 16.77 9.50 -0.91
N GLU A 151 17.95 10.00 -0.57
CA GLU A 151 19.04 9.18 -0.02
C GLU A 151 18.91 8.96 1.49
N CYS A 152 18.30 9.93 2.19
CA CYS A 152 18.06 9.89 3.62
C CYS A 152 16.57 10.11 3.90
N TYR A 153 16.01 9.23 4.72
CA TYR A 153 14.68 9.37 5.27
C TYR A 153 14.64 10.37 6.40
N GLN A 154 13.63 11.23 6.35
CA GLN A 154 13.21 12.12 7.42
C GLN A 154 11.68 12.18 7.39
N PHE A 155 11.06 12.09 8.56
CA PHE A 155 9.61 12.20 8.68
C PHE A 155 9.15 13.60 8.21
N ASP A 156 8.04 13.66 7.48
CA ASP A 156 7.46 14.89 6.90
C ASP A 156 8.36 15.63 5.89
N GLN A 157 9.46 15.04 5.40
CA GLN A 157 10.23 15.71 4.36
C GLN A 157 9.44 15.77 3.04
N PRO A 158 9.50 16.88 2.31
CA PRO A 158 8.85 16.98 1.00
C PRO A 158 9.52 16.01 0.02
N LEU A 159 8.72 15.29 -0.75
CA LEU A 159 9.18 14.38 -1.79
C LEU A 159 8.48 14.69 -3.12
N PRO A 160 9.09 14.31 -4.26
CA PRO A 160 8.38 14.25 -5.52
C PRO A 160 7.33 13.11 -5.47
N TRP A 161 6.08 13.43 -5.09
CA TRP A 161 5.01 12.45 -4.87
C TRP A 161 4.69 11.57 -6.08
N ILE A 162 4.87 12.10 -7.30
CA ILE A 162 4.77 11.31 -8.53
C ILE A 162 5.78 10.15 -8.50
N GLN A 163 7.01 10.38 -8.04
CA GLN A 163 8.02 9.32 -7.95
C GLN A 163 7.70 8.31 -6.84
N VAL A 164 7.12 8.76 -5.71
CA VAL A 164 6.68 7.85 -4.63
C VAL A 164 5.64 6.84 -5.12
N LEU A 165 4.80 7.25 -6.09
CA LEU A 165 3.77 6.41 -6.68
C LEU A 165 4.24 5.63 -7.91
N TRP A 166 5.15 6.17 -8.72
CA TRP A 166 5.38 5.64 -10.07
C TRP A 166 6.80 5.17 -10.34
N ASN A 167 7.79 5.55 -9.51
CA ASN A 167 9.19 5.34 -9.84
C ASN A 167 9.55 3.84 -9.86
N ARG A 168 10.23 3.41 -10.93
CA ARG A 168 10.79 2.05 -11.07
C ARG A 168 12.30 2.06 -11.27
N GLN A 169 12.94 3.23 -11.21
CA GLN A 169 14.37 3.36 -11.48
C GLN A 169 15.19 2.65 -10.39
N ARG A 170 14.87 2.86 -9.10
CA ARG A 170 15.62 2.26 -7.99
C ARG A 170 15.58 0.74 -8.01
N ILE A 171 14.40 0.15 -8.20
CA ILE A 171 14.28 -1.32 -8.30
C ILE A 171 15.00 -1.86 -9.53
N SER A 172 14.92 -1.16 -10.67
CA SER A 172 15.62 -1.56 -11.90
C SER A 172 17.14 -1.56 -11.72
N GLN A 173 17.68 -0.55 -11.01
CA GLN A 173 19.10 -0.50 -10.62
C GLN A 173 19.45 -1.62 -9.63
N ALA A 174 18.62 -1.86 -8.61
CA ALA A 174 18.83 -2.90 -7.63
C ALA A 174 18.88 -4.31 -8.26
N LEU A 175 18.00 -4.59 -9.24
CA LEU A 175 18.02 -5.83 -10.03
C LEU A 175 19.30 -5.99 -10.86
N ALA A 176 19.93 -4.88 -11.25
CA ALA A 176 21.24 -4.86 -11.91
C ALA A 176 22.43 -4.87 -10.91
N GLY A 177 22.16 -5.00 -9.60
CA GLY A 177 23.19 -4.97 -8.56
C GLY A 177 23.77 -3.58 -8.28
N VAL A 178 23.09 -2.51 -8.72
CA VAL A 178 23.51 -1.12 -8.55
C VAL A 178 22.63 -0.43 -7.50
N GLY A 179 23.25 0.32 -6.59
CA GLY A 179 22.53 1.12 -5.60
C GLY A 179 23.15 1.03 -4.21
N GLY A 180 22.32 1.30 -3.21
CA GLY A 180 22.70 1.33 -1.80
C GLY A 180 21.47 1.44 -0.89
N PRO A 181 21.68 1.41 0.43
CA PRO A 181 20.60 1.63 1.39
C PRO A 181 20.07 3.07 1.31
N ILE A 182 18.86 3.28 1.83
CA ILE A 182 18.36 4.61 2.18
C ILE A 182 18.63 4.83 3.67
N SER A 183 19.39 5.85 4.06
CA SER A 183 19.66 6.10 5.47
C SER A 183 18.42 6.65 6.21
N GLY A 184 18.46 6.71 7.55
CA GLY A 184 17.40 7.34 8.35
C GLY A 184 16.25 6.42 8.80
N ALA A 185 16.19 5.20 8.27
CA ALA A 185 15.33 4.11 8.76
C ALA A 185 16.01 2.74 8.59
N ASP A 186 15.55 1.74 9.34
CA ASP A 186 16.14 0.40 9.38
C ASP A 186 15.66 -0.50 8.23
N LEU A 187 14.47 -0.25 7.71
CA LEU A 187 13.84 -1.06 6.67
C LEU A 187 12.87 -0.21 5.84
N PHE A 188 12.89 -0.41 4.53
CA PHE A 188 11.91 0.12 3.58
C PHE A 188 11.18 -1.02 2.89
N LEU A 189 9.86 -0.93 2.83
CA LEU A 189 8.98 -1.90 2.17
C LEU A 189 8.21 -1.21 1.05
N PHE A 190 8.31 -1.77 -0.15
CA PHE A 190 7.70 -1.26 -1.37
C PHE A 190 6.92 -2.35 -2.12
N GLY A 191 5.95 -1.91 -2.92
CA GLY A 191 5.15 -2.71 -3.85
C GLY A 191 5.44 -2.35 -5.32
N HIS A 192 4.37 -2.12 -6.09
CA HIS A 192 4.29 -1.54 -7.46
C HIS A 192 4.88 -2.36 -8.60
N THR A 193 6.06 -2.94 -8.42
CA THR A 193 6.76 -3.67 -9.48
C THR A 193 6.66 -5.17 -9.22
N PRO A 194 5.84 -5.91 -9.98
CA PRO A 194 5.65 -7.34 -9.76
C PRO A 194 6.94 -8.11 -9.96
N LEU A 195 7.29 -8.93 -8.99
CA LEU A 195 8.42 -9.83 -9.00
C LEU A 195 7.95 -11.28 -8.84
N ARG A 196 8.77 -12.25 -9.25
CA ARG A 196 8.48 -13.68 -9.00
C ARG A 196 8.64 -14.07 -7.53
N GLN A 197 9.47 -13.33 -6.80
CA GLN A 197 9.78 -13.53 -5.39
C GLN A 197 10.20 -12.19 -4.80
N VAL A 198 10.13 -12.07 -3.47
CA VAL A 198 10.58 -10.88 -2.75
C VAL A 198 12.03 -10.55 -3.10
N LEU A 199 12.28 -9.30 -3.51
CA LEU A 199 13.64 -8.78 -3.68
C LEU A 199 14.05 -8.07 -2.39
N THR A 200 15.12 -8.55 -1.75
CA THR A 200 15.77 -7.86 -0.64
C THR A 200 17.13 -7.35 -1.10
N CYS A 201 17.37 -6.06 -0.94
CA CYS A 201 18.66 -5.43 -1.26
C CYS A 201 18.95 -4.33 -0.23
N TRP A 202 20.09 -4.42 0.47
CA TRP A 202 20.42 -3.55 1.59
C TRP A 202 19.30 -3.50 2.63
N ASN A 203 18.76 -2.31 2.93
CA ASN A 203 17.60 -2.13 3.81
C ASN A 203 16.28 -1.94 3.04
N LEU A 204 16.20 -2.37 1.78
CA LEU A 204 15.03 -2.26 0.91
C LEU A 204 14.45 -3.64 0.62
N GLN A 205 13.13 -3.75 0.72
CA GLN A 205 12.37 -4.96 0.38
C GLN A 205 11.23 -4.61 -0.58
N TYR A 206 11.21 -5.27 -1.73
CA TYR A 206 10.11 -5.19 -2.70
C TYR A 206 9.27 -6.45 -2.58
N ILE A 207 8.03 -6.28 -2.12
CA ILE A 207 7.15 -7.37 -1.69
C ILE A 207 5.94 -7.57 -2.61
N ASP A 208 5.88 -6.86 -3.75
CA ASP A 208 4.92 -7.20 -4.80
C ASP A 208 5.36 -8.48 -5.51
N THR A 209 4.74 -9.60 -5.14
CA THR A 209 4.93 -10.91 -5.78
C THR A 209 3.87 -11.24 -6.82
N GLY A 210 3.11 -10.24 -7.28
CA GLY A 210 2.19 -10.36 -8.39
C GLY A 210 0.98 -11.26 -8.09
N ALA A 211 0.35 -11.10 -6.92
CA ALA A 211 -0.79 -11.92 -6.47
C ALA A 211 -1.90 -12.02 -7.53
N VAL A 212 -2.29 -10.88 -8.12
CA VAL A 212 -3.33 -10.83 -9.16
C VAL A 212 -2.93 -11.50 -10.48
N PHE A 213 -1.64 -11.72 -10.70
CA PHE A 213 -1.10 -12.40 -11.89
C PHE A 213 -0.87 -13.90 -11.66
N GLY A 214 -1.41 -14.46 -10.56
CA GLY A 214 -1.24 -15.86 -10.19
C GLY A 214 0.00 -16.14 -9.35
N GLY A 215 0.68 -15.10 -8.85
CA GLY A 215 1.72 -15.21 -7.84
C GLY A 215 1.16 -15.33 -6.42
N GLU A 216 2.08 -15.39 -5.47
CA GLU A 216 1.74 -15.36 -4.04
C GLU A 216 1.40 -13.93 -3.60
N LEU A 217 0.58 -13.80 -2.55
CA LEU A 217 0.38 -12.53 -1.86
C LEU A 217 1.36 -12.47 -0.67
N THR A 218 2.44 -11.72 -0.82
CA THR A 218 3.47 -11.64 0.22
C THR A 218 2.94 -10.91 1.45
N LEU A 219 3.07 -11.55 2.61
CA LEU A 219 2.79 -11.00 3.93
C LEU A 219 4.07 -11.01 4.78
N ARG A 220 4.59 -9.83 5.10
CA ARG A 220 5.83 -9.65 5.86
C ARG A 220 5.54 -9.27 7.31
N CYS A 221 5.87 -10.12 8.26
CA CYS A 221 5.83 -9.76 9.68
C CYS A 221 7.01 -8.82 10.03
N ILE A 222 6.71 -7.65 10.60
CA ILE A 222 7.70 -6.67 11.08
C ILE A 222 7.68 -6.50 12.61
N GLN A 223 6.67 -7.03 13.28
CA GLN A 223 6.60 -7.15 14.73
C GLN A 223 5.87 -8.44 15.11
N SER A 224 6.54 -9.30 15.88
CA SER A 224 5.92 -10.47 16.49
C SER A 224 5.82 -10.27 17.99
N GLY A 225 4.61 -10.06 18.53
CA GLY A 225 4.35 -10.21 19.96
C GLY A 225 4.50 -11.66 20.41
N ALA A 226 4.69 -11.88 21.72
CA ALA A 226 4.62 -13.22 22.26
C ALA A 226 3.21 -13.79 22.07
N SER A 227 3.11 -15.03 21.61
CA SER A 227 1.87 -15.80 21.67
C SER A 227 1.56 -16.06 23.15
N GLU A 228 0.43 -15.55 23.65
CA GLU A 228 -0.10 -15.98 24.95
C GLU A 228 -0.49 -17.46 24.92
#